data_AF-A0A7S0G605-F1
#
_entry.id   AF-A0A7S0G605-F1
#
_cell.length_a   1.000
_cell.length_b   1.000
_cell.length_c   1.000
_cell.angle_alpha   90.00
_cell.angle_beta   90.00
_cell.angle_gamma   90.00
#
_symmetry.space_group_name_H-M   'P 1'
#
loop_
_entity.id
_entity.type
_entity.pdbx_description
1 polymer ?
#
loop_
_entity_poly.entity_id
_entity_poly.type
_entity_poly.pdbx_seq_one_letter_code
_entity_poly.pdbx_strand_id
1 'polypeptide(L)'
;GTPLEDALRRDLTINSLFYNINTGKIEDFTRVGYLHLQKRIIKTPLPPLTTLLDDPLRVLRAMRFANRFNFNVDEELYTAFCDPQVHQALDEKVSRERIGQEVDLMISSDRPLQAIGLMCEVGIFHIVFRLPDTLLELPPFDLRNACLGCLINLDS
;
A
#
# COMPACT_ATOMS: atom_id res chain seq x y z
N GLY A 1 -8.86 -23.13 8.98
CA GLY A 1 -8.12 -22.39 10.01
C GLY A 1 -9.09 -21.76 10.99
N THR A 2 -8.62 -21.45 12.18
CA THR A 2 -9.40 -20.70 13.19
C THR A 2 -9.66 -19.25 12.72
N PRO A 3 -10.67 -18.54 13.28
CA PRO A 3 -10.87 -17.12 12.97
C PRO A 3 -9.62 -16.26 13.20
N LEU A 4 -8.83 -16.60 14.22
CA LEU A 4 -7.55 -15.95 14.49
C LEU A 4 -6.53 -16.19 13.38
N GLU A 5 -6.36 -17.44 12.93
CA GLU A 5 -5.46 -17.76 11.81
C GLU A 5 -5.88 -17.08 10.50
N ASP A 6 -7.18 -16.89 10.29
CA ASP A 6 -7.69 -16.11 9.15
C ASP A 6 -7.36 -14.62 9.31
N ALA A 7 -7.62 -14.04 10.49
CA ALA A 7 -7.31 -12.65 10.80
C ALA A 7 -5.84 -12.30 10.59
N LEU A 8 -4.93 -13.19 11.00
CA LEU A 8 -3.48 -13.00 10.90
C LEU A 8 -2.95 -13.14 9.47
N ARG A 9 -3.66 -13.85 8.58
CA ARG A 9 -3.29 -13.98 7.17
C ARG A 9 -3.73 -12.81 6.30
N ARG A 10 -4.57 -11.90 6.81
CA ARG A 10 -5.01 -10.71 6.07
C ARG A 10 -3.91 -9.66 5.92
N ASP A 11 -4.14 -8.75 5.00
CA ASP A 11 -3.22 -7.66 4.67
C ASP A 11 -3.12 -6.63 5.79
N LEU A 12 -4.24 -6.15 6.32
CA LEU A 12 -4.30 -5.04 7.27
C LEU A 12 -5.16 -5.39 8.48
N THR A 13 -4.79 -4.89 9.67
CA THR A 13 -5.55 -5.11 10.91
C THR A 13 -6.99 -4.60 10.81
N ILE A 14 -7.22 -3.49 10.10
CA ILE A 14 -8.56 -2.93 9.89
C ILE A 14 -9.45 -3.83 9.01
N ASN A 15 -8.84 -4.62 8.12
CA ASN A 15 -9.52 -5.61 7.29
C ASN A 15 -9.66 -6.96 8.01
N SER A 16 -9.03 -7.12 9.18
CA SER A 16 -9.10 -8.30 10.05
C SER A 16 -10.21 -8.23 11.10
N LEU A 17 -11.09 -7.23 11.04
CA LEU A 17 -12.28 -7.15 11.87
C LEU A 17 -13.39 -8.05 11.30
N PHE A 18 -14.07 -8.78 12.17
CA PHE A 18 -15.18 -9.65 11.81
C PHE A 18 -16.49 -9.11 12.40
N TYR A 19 -17.60 -9.36 11.72
CA TYR A 19 -18.93 -9.05 12.24
C TYR A 19 -19.70 -10.34 12.47
N ASN A 20 -20.08 -10.58 13.73
CA ASN A 20 -20.85 -11.75 14.10
C ASN A 20 -22.35 -11.44 13.97
N ILE A 21 -22.98 -12.01 12.95
CA ILE A 21 -24.40 -11.80 12.65
C ILE A 21 -25.36 -12.34 13.72
N ASN A 22 -24.93 -13.31 14.53
CA ASN A 22 -25.78 -13.91 15.57
C ASN A 22 -25.80 -13.04 16.83
N THR A 23 -24.67 -12.40 17.16
CA THR A 23 -24.54 -11.56 18.36
C THR A 23 -24.67 -10.07 18.05
N GLY A 24 -24.60 -9.69 16.77
CA GLY A 24 -24.59 -8.30 16.31
C GLY A 24 -23.33 -7.52 16.69
N LYS A 25 -22.23 -8.22 17.03
CA LYS A 25 -21.00 -7.61 17.58
C LYS A 25 -19.83 -7.70 16.59
N ILE A 26 -18.93 -6.73 16.71
CA ILE A 26 -17.62 -6.77 16.04
C ILE A 26 -16.68 -7.63 16.88
N GLU A 27 -15.96 -8.55 16.21
CA GLU A 27 -14.94 -9.40 16.78
C GLU A 27 -13.57 -9.00 16.21
N ASP A 28 -12.64 -8.63 17.09
CA ASP A 28 -11.27 -8.26 16.73
C ASP A 28 -10.29 -9.32 17.25
N PHE A 29 -9.96 -10.29 16.41
CA PHE A 29 -9.02 -11.34 16.77
C PHE A 29 -7.57 -10.85 16.80
N THR A 30 -7.24 -9.74 16.12
CA THR A 30 -5.92 -9.10 16.22
C THR A 30 -5.73 -8.32 17.51
N ARG A 31 -6.83 -8.02 18.22
CA ARG A 31 -6.91 -7.19 19.43
C ARG A 31 -6.55 -5.72 19.26
N VAL A 32 -6.08 -5.31 18.08
CA VAL A 32 -5.60 -3.95 17.78
C VAL A 32 -6.27 -3.34 16.56
N GLY A 33 -7.00 -4.13 15.75
CA GLY A 33 -7.65 -3.66 14.52
C GLY A 33 -8.67 -2.56 14.78
N TYR A 34 -9.48 -2.68 15.84
CA TYR A 34 -10.43 -1.63 16.22
C TYR A 34 -9.72 -0.34 16.65
N LEU A 35 -8.65 -0.46 17.43
CA LEU A 35 -7.83 0.67 17.86
C LEU A 35 -7.18 1.38 16.67
N HIS A 36 -6.61 0.64 15.72
CA HIS A 36 -6.01 1.20 14.51
C HIS A 36 -7.05 1.88 13.63
N LEU A 37 -8.26 1.32 13.52
CA LEU A 37 -9.36 1.97 12.81
C LEU A 37 -9.72 3.32 13.46
N GLN A 38 -9.87 3.37 14.78
CA GLN A 38 -10.14 4.62 15.50
C GLN A 38 -9.02 5.64 15.35
N LYS A 39 -7.77 5.20 15.39
CA LYS A 39 -6.58 6.06 15.24
C LYS A 39 -6.23 6.38 13.78
N ARG A 40 -6.96 5.84 12.80
CA ARG A 40 -6.69 5.99 11.37
C ARG A 40 -5.29 5.54 10.97
N ILE A 41 -4.92 4.32 11.39
CA ILE A 41 -3.61 3.71 11.16
C ILE A 41 -3.76 2.51 10.22
N ILE A 42 -2.91 2.44 9.21
CA ILE A 42 -2.69 1.27 8.36
C ILE A 42 -1.51 0.48 8.94
N LYS A 43 -1.79 -0.73 9.45
CA LYS A 43 -0.79 -1.66 9.99
C LYS A 43 -1.15 -3.09 9.61
N THR A 44 -0.14 -3.95 9.45
CA THR A 44 -0.30 -5.39 9.19
C THR A 44 -0.56 -6.15 10.50
N PRO A 45 -1.31 -7.28 10.48
CA PRO A 45 -1.53 -8.10 11.69
C PRO A 45 -0.26 -8.80 12.20
N LEU A 46 0.64 -9.16 11.28
CA LEU A 46 1.94 -9.77 11.54
C LEU A 46 3.07 -8.79 11.24
N PRO A 47 4.33 -9.09 11.62
CA PRO A 47 5.47 -8.21 11.31
C PRO A 47 5.48 -7.77 9.83
N PRO A 48 5.57 -6.46 9.54
CA PRO A 48 5.44 -5.93 8.19
C PRO A 48 6.37 -6.59 7.17
N LEU A 49 7.66 -6.67 7.47
CA LEU A 49 8.65 -7.23 6.54
C LEU A 49 8.29 -8.66 6.13
N THR A 50 7.98 -9.54 7.08
CA THR A 50 7.56 -10.93 6.78
C THR A 50 6.28 -10.95 5.96
N THR A 51 5.31 -10.10 6.30
CA THR A 51 4.01 -10.02 5.62
C THR A 51 4.17 -9.59 4.15
N LEU A 52 5.05 -8.61 3.89
CA LEU A 52 5.30 -8.09 2.55
C LEU A 52 6.17 -9.05 1.72
N LEU A 53 7.10 -9.79 2.31
CA LEU A 53 7.90 -10.77 1.58
C LEU A 53 7.11 -12.03 1.17
N ASP A 54 6.08 -12.38 1.95
CA ASP A 54 5.13 -13.47 1.65
C ASP A 54 4.21 -13.10 0.48
N ASP A 55 3.65 -11.89 0.47
CA ASP A 55 2.85 -11.35 -0.63
C ASP A 55 3.19 -9.87 -0.89
N PRO A 56 4.11 -9.58 -1.82
CA PRO A 56 4.58 -8.22 -2.07
C PRO A 56 3.51 -7.26 -2.60
N LEU A 57 2.41 -7.78 -3.17
CA LEU A 57 1.29 -6.93 -3.61
C LEU A 57 0.65 -6.18 -2.44
N ARG A 58 0.85 -6.66 -1.20
CA ARG A 58 0.38 -5.98 0.02
C ARG A 58 0.98 -4.59 0.21
N VAL A 59 2.13 -4.28 -0.40
CA VAL A 59 2.68 -2.92 -0.43
C VAL A 59 1.68 -1.96 -1.10
N LEU A 60 1.30 -2.27 -2.34
CA LEU A 60 0.39 -1.44 -3.13
C LEU A 60 -1.01 -1.40 -2.51
N ARG A 61 -1.49 -2.53 -1.96
CA ARG A 61 -2.79 -2.56 -1.26
C ARG A 61 -2.80 -1.67 -0.03
N ALA A 62 -1.75 -1.73 0.79
CA ALA A 62 -1.63 -0.91 1.98
C ALA A 62 -1.56 0.58 1.63
N MET A 63 -0.77 0.96 0.61
CA MET A 63 -0.74 2.32 0.09
C MET A 63 -2.11 2.77 -0.44
N ARG A 64 -2.81 1.91 -1.18
CA ARG A 64 -4.17 2.19 -1.67
C ARG A 64 -5.14 2.46 -0.53
N PHE A 65 -5.09 1.65 0.54
CA PHE A 65 -5.97 1.84 1.69
C PHE A 65 -5.61 3.09 2.50
N ALA A 66 -4.31 3.38 2.67
CA ALA A 66 -3.84 4.63 3.27
C ALA A 66 -4.38 5.84 2.50
N ASN A 67 -4.26 5.81 1.17
CA ASN A 67 -4.74 6.88 0.30
C ASN A 67 -6.27 7.02 0.31
N ARG A 68 -6.98 5.90 0.11
CA ARG A 68 -8.46 5.87 0.03
C ARG A 68 -9.12 6.37 1.30
N PHE A 69 -8.57 6.03 2.47
CA PHE A 69 -9.18 6.41 3.75
C PHE A 69 -8.50 7.62 4.40
N ASN A 70 -7.45 8.16 3.79
CA ASN A 70 -6.60 9.21 4.36
C ASN A 70 -6.11 8.82 5.77
N PHE A 71 -5.55 7.61 5.86
CA PHE A 71 -4.99 7.03 7.09
C PHE A 71 -3.47 7.08 7.03
N ASN A 72 -2.85 7.16 8.20
CA ASN A 72 -1.39 7.15 8.32
C ASN A 72 -0.87 5.71 8.25
N VAL A 73 0.25 5.52 7.55
CA VAL A 73 0.97 4.24 7.57
C VAL A 73 1.77 4.16 8.87
N ASP A 74 1.69 3.03 9.56
CA ASP A 74 2.52 2.74 10.73
C ASP A 74 4.02 2.78 10.40
N GLU A 75 4.86 3.26 11.34
CA GLU A 75 6.29 3.47 11.11
C GLU A 75 7.05 2.20 10.71
N GLU A 76 6.73 1.06 11.32
CA GLU A 76 7.37 -0.22 10.99
C GLU A 76 6.96 -0.69 9.60
N LEU A 77 5.69 -0.47 9.22
CA LEU A 77 5.18 -0.78 7.90
C LEU A 77 5.79 0.13 6.83
N TYR A 78 5.91 1.43 7.11
CA TYR A 78 6.59 2.39 6.24
C TYR A 78 8.06 2.00 6.04
N THR A 79 8.76 1.65 7.12
CA THR A 79 10.15 1.19 7.04
C THR A 79 10.28 -0.06 6.15
N ALA A 80 9.33 -0.99 6.26
CA ALA A 80 9.31 -2.18 5.42
C ALA A 80 9.00 -1.87 3.94
N PHE A 81 8.26 -0.80 3.63
CA PHE A 81 8.10 -0.34 2.24
C PHE A 81 9.40 0.15 1.61
N CYS A 82 10.34 0.64 2.42
CA CYS A 82 11.65 1.10 1.97
C CYS A 82 12.70 -0.03 1.89
N ASP A 83 12.36 -1.27 2.29
CA ASP A 83 13.31 -2.38 2.33
C ASP A 83 13.64 -2.89 0.90
N PRO A 84 14.92 -2.97 0.51
CA PRO A 84 15.32 -3.47 -0.81
C PRO A 84 14.85 -4.88 -1.12
N GLN A 85 14.71 -5.76 -0.12
CA GLN A 85 14.19 -7.12 -0.32
C GLN A 85 12.70 -7.10 -0.70
N VAL A 86 11.94 -6.17 -0.14
CA VAL A 86 10.52 -5.97 -0.50
C VAL A 86 10.41 -5.43 -1.92
N HIS A 87 11.28 -4.49 -2.30
CA HIS A 87 11.36 -3.95 -3.66
C HIS A 87 11.65 -5.05 -4.68
N GLN A 88 12.68 -5.86 -4.42
CA GLN A 88 13.03 -6.99 -5.27
C GLN A 88 11.89 -8.00 -5.37
N ALA A 89 11.29 -8.38 -4.24
CA ALA A 89 10.17 -9.31 -4.23
C ALA A 89 8.95 -8.76 -4.99
N LEU A 90 8.69 -7.45 -4.92
CA LEU A 90 7.61 -6.81 -5.67
C LEU A 90 7.84 -6.88 -7.19
N ASP A 91 9.06 -6.65 -7.68
CA ASP A 91 9.38 -6.74 -9.10
C ASP A 91 9.39 -8.19 -9.62
N GLU A 92 9.88 -9.13 -8.82
CA GLU A 92 10.06 -10.53 -9.26
C GLU A 92 8.80 -11.39 -9.10
N LYS A 93 8.04 -11.22 -8.01
CA LYS A 93 6.95 -12.13 -7.64
C LYS A 93 5.57 -11.66 -8.06
N VAL A 94 5.40 -10.37 -8.37
CA VAL A 94 4.08 -9.80 -8.67
C VAL A 94 3.95 -9.50 -10.16
N SER A 95 2.95 -10.13 -10.78
CA SER A 95 2.64 -9.90 -12.18
C SER A 95 2.27 -8.44 -12.47
N ARG A 96 2.61 -7.96 -13.65
CA ARG A 96 2.27 -6.63 -14.14
C ARG A 96 0.77 -6.31 -14.12
N GLU A 97 -0.07 -7.31 -14.43
CA GLU A 97 -1.53 -7.16 -14.38
C GLU A 97 -2.02 -6.80 -12.98
N ARG A 98 -1.56 -7.53 -11.94
CA ARG A 98 -1.93 -7.27 -10.55
C ARG A 98 -1.42 -5.92 -10.05
N ILE A 99 -0.22 -5.51 -10.47
CA ILE A 99 0.29 -4.16 -10.18
C ILE A 99 -0.64 -3.11 -10.82
N GLY A 100 -0.97 -3.28 -12.11
CA GLY A 100 -1.87 -2.39 -12.85
C GLY A 100 -3.23 -2.23 -12.16
N GLN A 101 -3.85 -3.34 -11.74
CA GLN A 101 -5.13 -3.31 -11.03
C GLN A 101 -5.09 -2.44 -9.75
N GLU A 102 -4.05 -2.56 -8.93
CA GLU A 102 -3.93 -1.74 -7.72
C GLU A 102 -3.63 -0.27 -8.05
N VAL A 103 -2.82 -0.01 -9.07
CA VAL A 103 -2.51 1.33 -9.58
C VAL A 103 -3.76 2.02 -10.12
N ASP A 104 -4.55 1.34 -10.95
CA ASP A 104 -5.80 1.87 -11.53
C ASP A 104 -6.77 2.29 -10.43
N LEU A 105 -6.88 1.48 -9.37
CA LEU A 105 -7.71 1.80 -8.20
C LEU A 105 -7.17 2.99 -7.39
N MET A 106 -5.85 3.19 -7.34
CA MET A 106 -5.25 4.34 -6.67
C MET A 106 -5.40 5.62 -7.49
N ILE A 107 -5.22 5.54 -8.81
CA ILE A 107 -5.36 6.68 -9.72
C ILE A 107 -6.83 7.11 -9.81
N SER A 108 -7.76 6.15 -9.80
CA SER A 108 -9.21 6.43 -9.82
C SER A 108 -9.78 6.84 -8.46
N SER A 109 -8.93 7.06 -7.45
CA SER A 109 -9.36 7.54 -6.13
C SER A 109 -9.32 9.06 -6.04
N ASP A 110 -9.88 9.64 -4.98
CA ASP A 110 -9.94 11.09 -4.79
C ASP A 110 -8.58 11.77 -4.55
N ARG A 111 -7.49 10.98 -4.45
CA ARG A 111 -6.16 11.48 -4.02
C ARG A 111 -5.02 10.82 -4.82
N PRO A 112 -5.03 10.83 -6.16
CA PRO A 112 -4.04 10.10 -6.96
C PRO A 112 -2.61 10.61 -6.72
N LEU A 113 -2.46 11.91 -6.44
CA LEU A 113 -1.16 12.55 -6.27
C LEU A 113 -0.42 12.05 -5.04
N GLN A 114 -1.17 11.77 -3.97
CA GLN A 114 -0.60 11.29 -2.71
C GLN A 114 -0.15 9.84 -2.84
N ALA A 115 -0.91 9.02 -3.56
CA ALA A 115 -0.50 7.65 -3.87
C ALA A 115 0.82 7.64 -4.66
N ILE A 116 0.94 8.46 -5.71
CA ILE A 116 2.16 8.56 -6.52
C ILE A 116 3.32 9.14 -5.69
N GLY A 117 3.07 10.18 -4.90
CA GLY A 117 4.06 10.78 -4.00
C GLY A 117 4.66 9.75 -3.04
N LEU A 118 3.81 8.95 -2.39
CA LEU A 118 4.25 7.88 -1.49
C LEU A 118 5.09 6.81 -2.21
N MET A 119 4.72 6.42 -3.45
CA MET A 119 5.53 5.48 -4.25
C MET A 119 6.92 6.03 -4.57
N CYS A 120 7.03 7.33 -4.83
CA CYS A 120 8.30 8.00 -5.04
C CYS A 120 9.13 8.05 -3.74
N GLU A 121 8.50 8.41 -2.62
CA GLU A 121 9.15 8.52 -1.31
C GLU A 121 9.76 7.20 -0.84
N VAL A 122 9.05 6.09 -1.02
CA VAL A 122 9.52 4.75 -0.63
C VAL A 122 10.37 4.07 -1.71
N GLY A 123 10.57 4.70 -2.88
CA GLY A 123 11.46 4.23 -3.94
C GLY A 123 10.89 3.16 -4.88
N ILE A 124 9.60 2.83 -4.80
CA ILE A 124 9.00 1.77 -5.65
C ILE A 124 8.45 2.28 -6.99
N PHE A 125 8.47 3.60 -7.23
CA PHE A 125 7.90 4.19 -8.45
C PHE A 125 8.41 3.53 -9.73
N HIS A 126 9.71 3.29 -9.86
CA HIS A 126 10.31 2.68 -11.06
C HIS A 126 9.97 1.20 -11.24
N ILE A 127 9.63 0.51 -10.14
CA ILE A 127 9.15 -0.88 -10.16
C ILE A 127 7.71 -0.88 -10.69
N VAL A 128 6.89 0.06 -10.22
CA VAL A 128 5.49 0.18 -10.61
C VAL A 128 5.36 0.71 -12.04
N PHE A 129 6.08 1.75 -12.42
CA PHE A 129 6.05 2.36 -13.74
C PHE A 129 7.40 2.11 -14.43
N ARG A 130 7.49 1.03 -15.22
CA ARG A 130 8.66 0.79 -16.08
C ARG A 130 8.68 1.84 -17.18
N LEU A 131 9.44 2.89 -16.95
CA LEU A 131 9.65 3.95 -17.93
C LEU A 131 10.55 3.40 -19.06
N PRO A 132 10.23 3.70 -20.33
CA PRO A 132 11.16 3.45 -21.44
C PRO A 132 12.51 4.10 -21.18
N ASP A 133 13.60 3.42 -21.57
CA ASP A 133 14.98 3.90 -21.37
C ASP A 133 15.21 5.31 -21.96
N THR A 134 14.48 5.65 -23.03
CA THR A 134 14.50 6.98 -23.67
C THR A 134 14.08 8.12 -22.75
N LEU A 135 13.31 7.86 -21.69
CA LEU A 135 12.93 8.87 -20.68
C LEU A 135 13.95 8.97 -19.54
N LEU A 136 14.83 7.97 -19.38
CA LEU A 136 15.91 7.97 -18.37
C LEU A 136 17.15 8.75 -18.84
N GLU A 137 17.29 9.00 -20.15
CA GLU A 137 18.36 9.81 -20.74
C GLU A 137 18.13 11.33 -20.61
N LEU A 138 16.97 11.76 -20.13
CA LEU A 138 16.72 13.16 -19.84
C LEU A 138 17.57 13.59 -18.62
N PRO A 139 18.16 14.81 -18.63
CA PRO A 139 18.91 15.33 -17.47
C PRO A 139 18.03 15.19 -16.23
N PRO A 140 18.59 14.83 -15.06
CA PRO A 140 17.87 14.27 -13.92
C PRO A 140 16.54 14.98 -13.77
N PHE A 141 15.52 14.33 -14.34
CA PHE A 141 14.18 14.86 -14.32
C PHE A 141 13.86 14.81 -12.83
N ASP A 142 13.71 15.96 -12.20
CA ASP A 142 13.30 15.99 -10.81
C ASP A 142 11.88 15.42 -10.80
N LEU A 143 11.77 14.09 -10.69
CA LEU A 143 10.51 13.35 -10.71
C LEU A 143 9.58 13.91 -9.64
N ARG A 144 10.14 14.48 -8.56
CA ARG A 144 9.38 15.15 -7.52
C ARG A 144 8.66 16.40 -8.06
N ASN A 145 9.35 17.23 -8.85
CA ASN A 145 8.79 18.44 -9.48
C ASN A 145 7.99 18.15 -10.77
N ALA A 146 8.37 17.15 -11.54
CA ALA A 146 7.70 16.75 -12.77
C ALA A 146 6.41 15.97 -12.53
N CYS A 147 6.39 15.06 -11.55
CA CYS A 147 5.15 14.49 -11.07
C CYS A 147 4.26 15.62 -10.60
N LEU A 148 4.71 16.55 -9.72
CA LEU A 148 3.90 17.71 -9.34
C LEU A 148 3.34 18.49 -10.55
N GLY A 149 4.15 18.78 -11.56
CA GLY A 149 3.74 19.55 -12.74
C GLY A 149 2.71 18.87 -13.67
N CYS A 150 2.84 17.57 -13.91
CA CYS A 150 1.84 16.82 -14.67
C CYS A 150 0.58 16.52 -13.84
N LEU A 151 0.74 16.39 -12.53
CA LEU A 151 -0.31 15.98 -11.60
C LEU A 151 -1.22 17.14 -11.16
N ILE A 152 -0.72 18.38 -11.09
CA ILE A 152 -1.55 19.57 -10.84
C ILE A 152 -2.62 19.78 -11.92
N ASN A 153 -2.37 19.30 -13.15
CA ASN A 153 -3.35 19.39 -14.25
C ASN A 153 -4.45 18.31 -14.21
N LEU A 154 -4.34 17.30 -13.35
CA LEU A 154 -5.35 16.24 -13.18
C LEU A 154 -6.36 16.54 -12.07
N ASP A 155 -6.05 17.48 -11.16
CA ASP A 155 -6.94 17.97 -10.11
C ASP A 155 -7.76 19.23 -10.54
N SER A 156 -7.74 19.57 -11.83
CA SER A 156 -8.46 20.70 -12.46
C SER A 156 -9.70 20.24 -13.22
#